data_AF-A0A5E5B6J5-F1
#
_entry.id   AF-A0A5E5B6J5-F1
#
_cell.length_a   1.000
_cell.length_b   1.000
_cell.length_c   1.000
_cell.angle_alpha   90.00
_cell.angle_beta   90.00
_cell.angle_gamma   90.00
#
_symmetry.space_group_name_H-M   'P 1'
#
loop_
_entity.id
_entity.type
_entity.pdbx_description
1 polymer ?
#
loop_
_entity_poly.entity_id
_entity_poly.type
_entity_poly.pdbx_seq_one_letter_code
_entity_poly.pdbx_strand_id
1 'polypeptide(L)'
;MTFADFLRRIGADTSAKYVGFKCADDYYTSIDMPTALHPQTLLALTYDGQTLPREYGFPMKLRIPTKLGYKNPKHIQAIYVTNTYSGGYWEDQGYNWFGGS
;
A
#
# COMPACT_ATOMS: atom_id res chain seq x y z
N MET A 1 -4.27 2.32 11.93
CA MET A 1 -4.73 0.92 12.10
C MET A 1 -3.82 0.01 11.29
N THR A 2 -3.74 -1.28 11.60
CA THR A 2 -3.04 -2.21 10.69
C THR A 2 -3.83 -2.33 9.40
N PHE A 3 -3.12 -2.54 8.29
CA PHE A 3 -3.79 -2.75 7.01
C PHE A 3 -4.50 -4.10 6.96
N ALA A 4 -3.97 -5.11 7.66
CA ALA A 4 -4.62 -6.40 7.85
C ALA A 4 -6.02 -6.26 8.49
N ASP A 5 -6.15 -5.46 9.54
CA ASP A 5 -7.44 -5.23 10.19
C ASP A 5 -8.42 -4.50 9.28
N PHE A 6 -7.94 -3.54 8.49
CA PHE A 6 -8.76 -2.88 7.48
C PHE A 6 -9.30 -3.88 6.45
N LEU A 7 -8.43 -4.70 5.85
CA LEU A 7 -8.82 -5.70 4.85
C LEU A 7 -9.85 -6.69 5.40
N ARG A 8 -9.65 -7.20 6.62
CA ARG A 8 -10.62 -8.09 7.28
C ARG A 8 -11.95 -7.39 7.53
N ARG A 9 -11.91 -6.14 8.00
CA ARG A 9 -13.13 -5.37 8.32
C ARG A 9 -14.00 -5.08 7.11
N ILE A 10 -13.42 -4.92 5.93
CA ILE A 10 -14.17 -4.72 4.68
C ILE A 10 -14.58 -6.04 4.02
N GLY A 11 -14.22 -7.19 4.58
CA GLY A 11 -14.51 -8.51 3.99
C GLY A 11 -13.70 -8.80 2.73
N ALA A 12 -12.48 -8.27 2.61
CA ALA A 12 -11.60 -8.54 1.48
C ALA A 12 -11.20 -10.03 1.42
N ASP A 13 -11.01 -10.55 0.20
CA ASP A 13 -10.44 -11.87 -0.01
C ASP A 13 -8.93 -11.88 0.33
N THR A 14 -8.60 -12.25 1.56
CA THR A 14 -7.21 -12.34 2.02
C THR A 14 -6.48 -13.59 1.51
N SER A 15 -7.13 -14.43 0.70
CA SER A 15 -6.47 -15.54 -0.01
C SER A 15 -5.92 -15.13 -1.38
N ALA A 16 -6.32 -13.96 -1.89
CA ALA A 16 -5.79 -13.41 -3.13
C ALA A 16 -4.29 -13.12 -3.02
N LYS A 17 -3.59 -13.16 -4.16
CA LYS A 17 -2.13 -13.05 -4.19
C LYS A 17 -1.60 -11.63 -3.95
N TYR A 18 -2.33 -10.60 -4.37
CA TYR A 18 -1.84 -9.23 -4.42
C TYR A 18 -2.87 -8.21 -3.93
N VAL A 19 -2.35 -7.08 -3.49
CA VAL A 19 -3.10 -5.84 -3.28
C VAL A 19 -2.42 -4.75 -4.10
N GLY A 20 -3.20 -4.07 -4.93
CA GLY A 20 -2.70 -2.93 -5.69
C GLY A 20 -3.38 -1.61 -5.32
N PHE A 21 -2.71 -0.53 -5.71
CA PHE A 21 -3.03 0.83 -5.31
C PHE A 21 -2.97 1.76 -6.51
N LYS A 22 -4.00 2.60 -6.65
CA LYS A 22 -3.98 3.80 -7.53
C LYS A 22 -3.98 5.05 -6.67
N CYS A 23 -3.15 6.01 -7.04
CA CYS A 23 -2.94 7.24 -6.30
C CYS A 23 -3.32 8.44 -7.16
N ALA A 24 -3.52 9.60 -6.51
CA ALA A 24 -4.00 10.82 -7.17
C ALA A 24 -2.98 11.46 -8.13
N ASP A 25 -1.71 11.12 -8.01
CA ASP A 25 -0.56 11.68 -8.72
C ASP A 25 -0.07 10.75 -9.85
N ASP A 26 -0.99 10.01 -10.46
CA ASP A 26 -0.73 8.94 -11.45
C ASP A 26 0.19 7.82 -10.95
N TYR A 27 0.52 7.81 -9.66
CA TYR A 27 1.31 6.77 -9.03
C TYR A 27 0.47 5.51 -8.82
N TYR A 28 1.06 4.36 -9.14
CA TYR A 28 0.48 3.06 -8.85
C TYR A 28 1.56 2.09 -8.41
N THR A 29 1.17 1.15 -7.56
CA THR A 29 2.05 0.08 -7.11
C THR A 29 1.22 -1.11 -6.64
N SER A 30 1.89 -2.23 -6.39
CA SER A 30 1.28 -3.42 -5.81
C SER A 30 2.22 -4.09 -4.83
N ILE A 31 1.64 -4.84 -3.89
CA ILE A 31 2.35 -5.66 -2.92
C ILE A 31 1.72 -7.05 -2.88
N ASP A 32 2.48 -8.04 -2.44
CA ASP A 32 1.96 -9.37 -2.13
C ASP A 32 1.08 -9.33 -0.88
N MET A 33 0.10 -10.23 -0.83
CA MET A 33 -0.82 -10.34 0.31
C MET A 33 -0.11 -10.59 1.66
N PRO A 34 0.96 -11.40 1.75
CA PRO A 34 1.75 -11.48 2.99
C PRO A 34 2.29 -10.13 3.48
N THR A 35 2.84 -9.29 2.59
CA THR A 35 3.23 -7.91 2.95
C THR A 35 2.02 -7.09 3.38
N ALA A 36 0.87 -7.21 2.71
CA ALA A 36 -0.34 -6.49 3.08
C ALA A 36 -0.87 -6.89 4.48
N LEU A 37 -0.75 -8.17 4.83
CA LEU A 37 -1.19 -8.74 6.10
C LEU A 37 -0.14 -8.63 7.21
N HIS A 38 1.08 -8.19 6.89
CA HIS A 38 2.16 -8.06 7.86
C HIS A 38 1.77 -7.09 8.99
N PRO A 39 2.03 -7.42 10.28
CA PRO A 39 1.55 -6.64 11.42
C PRO A 39 2.10 -5.20 11.47
N GLN A 40 3.23 -4.95 10.81
CA GLN A 40 3.81 -3.60 10.71
C GLN A 40 3.30 -2.78 9.51
N THR A 41 2.48 -3.37 8.62
CA THR A 41 1.88 -2.65 7.50
C THR A 41 0.68 -1.85 7.99
N LEU A 42 0.76 -0.53 7.89
CA LEU A 42 -0.22 0.39 8.45
C LEU A 42 -0.93 1.18 7.36
N LEU A 43 -2.25 1.26 7.45
CA LEU A 43 -3.02 2.29 6.77
C LEU A 43 -3.03 3.55 7.65
N ALA A 44 -2.26 4.55 7.22
CA ALA A 44 -2.02 5.78 7.97
C ALA A 44 -2.95 6.88 7.49
N LEU A 45 -3.72 7.44 8.44
CA LEU A 45 -4.60 8.60 8.26
C LEU A 45 -4.12 9.82 9.07
N THR A 46 -3.17 9.60 9.98
CA THR A 46 -2.62 10.58 10.91
C THR A 46 -1.09 10.48 10.97
N TYR A 47 -0.45 11.57 11.38
CA TYR A 47 0.98 11.64 11.68
C TYR A 47 1.18 12.53 12.89
N ASP A 48 1.95 12.04 13.87
CA ASP A 48 2.23 12.76 15.13
C ASP A 48 0.97 13.29 15.84
N GLY A 49 -0.06 12.43 15.93
CA GLY A 49 -1.34 12.76 16.56
C GLY A 49 -2.24 13.71 15.76
N GLN A 50 -1.77 14.25 14.63
CA GLN A 50 -2.52 15.16 13.78
C GLN A 50 -3.00 14.48 12.50
N THR A 51 -3.94 15.12 11.79
CA THR A 51 -4.32 14.72 10.43
C THR A 51 -3.07 14.62 9.56
N LEU A 52 -2.95 13.58 8.74
CA LEU A 52 -1.79 13.36 7.87
C LEU A 52 -1.54 14.61 7.01
N PRO A 53 -0.36 15.25 7.07
CA PRO A 53 -0.01 16.36 6.19
C PRO A 53 -0.04 15.96 4.71
N ARG A 54 -0.25 16.93 3.82
CA ARG A 54 -0.28 16.68 2.37
C ARG A 54 1.03 16.10 1.87
N GLU A 55 2.20 16.62 2.27
CA GLU A 55 3.50 16.05 1.85
C GLU A 55 3.72 14.59 2.27
N TYR A 56 2.98 14.14 3.29
CA TYR A 56 3.02 12.78 3.81
C TYR A 56 1.93 11.86 3.25
N GLY A 57 1.07 12.36 2.37
CA GLY A 57 0.17 11.54 1.58
C GLY A 57 -1.31 11.65 1.97
N PHE A 58 -1.76 12.76 2.56
CA PHE A 58 -3.19 13.02 2.78
C PHE A 58 -4.05 12.68 1.54
N PRO A 59 -5.22 12.04 1.68
CA PRO A 59 -5.92 11.69 2.93
C PRO A 59 -5.41 10.40 3.57
N MET A 60 -4.72 9.54 2.82
CA MET A 60 -4.21 8.28 3.34
C MET A 60 -2.94 7.83 2.62
N LYS A 61 -2.06 7.19 3.39
CA LYS A 61 -0.84 6.54 2.93
C LYS A 61 -0.79 5.12 3.45
N LEU A 62 -0.19 4.20 2.68
CA LEU A 62 0.26 2.92 3.22
C LEU A 62 1.71 3.05 3.70
N ARG A 63 1.95 2.67 4.95
CA ARG A 63 3.30 2.59 5.53
C ARG A 63 3.68 1.13 5.68
N ILE A 64 4.77 0.74 5.02
CA ILE A 64 5.30 -0.62 4.98
C ILE A 64 6.76 -0.59 5.43
N PRO A 65 7.06 -0.81 6.73
CA PRO A 65 8.42 -0.72 7.26
C PRO A 65 9.43 -1.68 6.63
N THR A 66 8.97 -2.86 6.18
CA THR A 66 9.81 -3.88 5.55
C THR A 66 10.15 -3.58 4.09
N LYS A 67 9.54 -2.55 3.49
CA LYS A 67 9.70 -2.22 2.07
C LYS A 67 10.40 -0.88 1.86
N LEU A 68 11.08 -0.76 0.72
CA LEU A 68 11.68 0.48 0.25
C LEU A 68 10.62 1.55 0.02
N GLY A 69 11.05 2.82 0.11
CA GLY A 69 10.16 3.97 0.14
C GLY A 69 9.18 4.05 -1.03
N TYR A 70 9.58 3.60 -2.22
CA TYR A 70 8.69 3.61 -3.38
C TYR A 70 7.51 2.64 -3.23
N LYS A 71 7.65 1.51 -2.53
CA LYS A 71 6.53 0.59 -2.28
C LYS A 71 5.50 1.13 -1.28
N ASN A 72 5.66 2.35 -0.75
CA ASN A 72 4.78 2.96 0.26
C ASN A 72 3.87 4.02 -0.41
N PRO A 73 2.74 3.64 -1.05
CA PRO A 73 1.89 4.55 -1.81
C PRO A 73 1.29 5.66 -0.94
N LYS A 74 1.30 6.89 -1.45
CA LYS A 74 0.71 8.11 -0.87
C LYS A 74 -0.52 8.52 -1.67
N HIS A 75 -1.40 9.34 -1.11
CA HIS A 75 -2.56 9.89 -1.84
C HIS A 75 -3.45 8.80 -2.46
N ILE A 76 -3.63 7.69 -1.74
CA ILE A 76 -4.34 6.50 -2.25
C ILE A 76 -5.80 6.85 -2.54
N GLN A 77 -6.24 6.55 -3.75
CA GLN A 77 -7.62 6.73 -4.21
C GLN A 77 -8.37 5.41 -4.36
N ALA A 78 -7.67 4.35 -4.78
CA ALA A 78 -8.25 3.03 -4.94
C ALA A 78 -7.32 1.94 -4.42
N ILE A 79 -7.92 0.93 -3.80
CA ILE A 79 -7.28 -0.29 -3.32
C ILE A 79 -8.01 -1.45 -3.98
N TYR A 80 -7.29 -2.37 -4.61
CA TYR A 80 -7.86 -3.53 -5.30
C TYR A 80 -7.15 -4.81 -4.87
N VAL A 81 -7.95 -5.80 -4.50
CA VAL A 81 -7.50 -7.14 -4.12
C VAL A 81 -7.62 -8.03 -5.36
N THR A 82 -6.55 -8.71 -5.73
CA THR A 82 -6.48 -9.40 -7.03
C THR A 82 -5.52 -10.58 -7.03
N ASN A 83 -5.77 -11.54 -7.92
CA ASN A 83 -4.85 -12.64 -8.22
C ASN A 83 -3.94 -12.33 -9.41
N THR A 84 -4.15 -11.21 -10.09
CA THR A 84 -3.36 -10.77 -11.24
C THR A 84 -2.26 -9.83 -10.76
N TYR A 85 -1.00 -10.14 -11.12
CA TYR A 85 0.12 -9.24 -10.90
C TYR A 85 -0.09 -7.93 -11.67
N SER A 86 -0.16 -6.81 -10.96
CA SER A 86 -0.46 -5.49 -11.55
C SER A 86 0.77 -4.59 -11.73
N GLY A 87 1.98 -5.06 -11.40
CA GLY A 87 3.20 -4.27 -11.50
C GLY A 87 3.18 -3.01 -10.61
N GLY A 88 3.92 -1.99 -11.04
CA GLY A 88 3.96 -0.70 -10.37
C GLY A 88 4.82 0.30 -11.16
N TYR A 89 4.64 1.58 -10.86
CA TYR A 89 5.29 2.67 -11.59
C TYR A 89 6.81 2.53 -11.65
N TRP A 90 7.46 2.17 -10.54
CA TRP A 90 8.93 2.04 -10.51
C TRP A 90 9.41 0.76 -11.17
N GLU A 91 8.61 -0.30 -11.14
CA GLU A 91 8.89 -1.55 -11.83
C GLU A 91 8.93 -1.36 -13.34
N ASP A 92 8.07 -0.50 -13.89
CA ASP A 92 8.11 -0.12 -15.30
C ASP A 92 9.37 0.70 -15.66
N GLN A 93 10.06 1.24 -14.65
CA GLN A 93 11.36 1.89 -14.76
C GLN A 93 12.54 0.92 -14.44
N GLY A 94 12.27 -0.38 -14.31
CA GLY A 94 13.29 -1.42 -14.07
C GLY A 94 13.62 -1.68 -12.60
N TYR A 95 12.87 -1.14 -11.64
CA TYR A 95 13.08 -1.41 -10.22
C TYR A 95 12.58 -2.81 -9.84
N ASN A 96 13.16 -3.38 -8.79
CA ASN A 96 12.74 -4.69 -8.25
C ASN A 96 11.32 -4.61 -7.66
N TRP A 97 10.42 -5.49 -8.08
CA TRP A 97 9.03 -5.43 -7.58
C TRP A 97 8.88 -5.69 -6.08
N PHE A 98 9.65 -6.62 -5.50
CA PHE A 98 9.50 -6.95 -4.08
C PHE A 98 10.09 -5.88 -3.16
N GLY A 99 11.17 -5.21 -3.59
CA GLY A 99 11.68 -3.96 -3.03
C GLY A 99 11.72 -3.88 -1.50
N GLY A 100 12.62 -4.63 -0.84
CA GLY A 100 12.75 -4.67 0.62
C GLY A 100 13.13 -6.05 1.13
N SER A 101 12.87 -6.28 2.42
CA SER A 101 13.04 -7.56 3.11
C SER A 101 11.71 -8.27 3.34
#